data_AF-A0A6C0BHW6-F1
#
_entry.id   AF-A0A6C0BHW6-F1
#
_cell.length_a   1.000
_cell.length_b   1.000
_cell.length_c   1.000
_cell.angle_alpha   90.00
_cell.angle_beta   90.00
_cell.angle_gamma   90.00
#
_symmetry.space_group_name_H-M   'P 1'
#
loop_
_entity.id
_entity.type
_entity.pdbx_description
1 polymer ?
#
loop_
_entity_poly.entity_id
_entity_poly.type
_entity_poly.pdbx_seq_one_letter_code
_entity_poly.pdbx_strand_id
1 'polypeptide(L)' 'MALARRPWTDGLNSFWHFTFGLLAVKFPLIIILFVAYQSLDIYEKNYLVDLFEFFFGFLISLIIFSYTNPKHRNF' A
#
# COMPACT_ATOMS: atom_id res chain seq x y z
N MET A 1 -11.65 16.70 17.50
CA MET A 1 -11.18 15.67 16.54
C MET A 1 -9.69 15.79 16.42
N ALA A 2 -8.92 14.72 16.66
CA ALA A 2 -7.48 14.75 16.44
C ALA A 2 -7.19 14.73 14.93
N LEU A 3 -6.21 15.51 14.48
CA LEU A 3 -5.82 15.55 13.07
C LEU A 3 -5.16 14.23 12.65
N ALA A 4 -5.37 13.84 11.39
CA ALA A 4 -4.64 12.73 10.77
C ALA A 4 -3.13 12.99 10.81
N ARG A 5 -2.34 11.93 10.98
CA ARG A 5 -0.88 12.03 10.94
C ARG A 5 -0.38 12.33 9.51
N ARG A 6 0.87 12.78 9.40
CA ARG A 6 1.51 12.89 8.08
C ARG A 6 1.90 11.49 7.57
N PRO A 7 1.88 11.25 6.26
CA PRO A 7 2.41 10.01 5.68
C PRO A 7 3.87 9.74 6.11
N TRP A 8 4.22 8.47 6.31
CA TRP A 8 5.54 7.98 6.73
C TRP A 8 6.05 8.44 8.09
N THR A 9 5.16 8.89 8.98
CA THR A 9 5.56 9.35 10.33
C THR A 9 5.30 8.34 11.45
N ASP A 10 4.67 7.20 11.15
CA ASP A 10 4.30 6.19 12.15
C ASP A 10 5.32 5.04 12.29
N GLY A 11 6.55 5.27 11.81
CA GLY A 11 7.66 4.32 11.91
C GLY A 11 7.33 2.95 11.32
N LEU A 12 7.20 1.94 12.20
CA LEU A 12 6.98 0.54 11.80
C LEU A 12 5.62 0.33 11.11
N ASN A 13 4.57 1.07 11.48
CA ASN A 13 3.27 0.94 10.81
C ASN A 13 3.35 1.38 9.35
N SER A 14 3.87 2.59 9.10
CA SER A 14 4.12 3.09 7.76
C SER A 14 5.02 2.16 6.94
N PHE A 15 6.03 1.56 7.59
CA PHE A 15 6.90 0.57 6.97
C PHE A 15 6.13 -0.68 6.52
N TRP A 16 5.26 -1.23 7.37
CA TRP A 16 4.47 -2.42 7.04
C TRP A 16 3.41 -2.14 5.97
N HIS A 17 2.71 -1.01 6.02
CA HIS A 17 1.73 -0.62 4.99
C HIS A 17 2.39 -0.54 3.62
N PHE A 18 3.54 0.15 3.53
CA PHE A 18 4.30 0.26 2.31
C PHE A 18 4.81 -1.12 1.82
N THR A 19 5.34 -1.94 2.73
CA THR A 19 5.87 -3.28 2.40
C THR A 19 4.78 -4.22 1.89
N PHE A 20 3.59 -4.21 2.50
CA PHE A 20 2.44 -4.96 2.01
C PHE A 20 2.00 -4.47 0.63
N GLY A 21 2.04 -3.16 0.39
CA GLY A 21 1.85 -2.58 -0.94
C GLY A 21 2.84 -3.15 -1.96
N LEU A 22 4.13 -3.18 -1.64
CA LEU A 22 5.15 -3.75 -2.53
C LEU A 22 4.88 -5.22 -2.88
N LEU A 23 4.46 -6.01 -1.90
CA LEU A 23 4.17 -7.45 -2.07
C LEU A 23 2.87 -7.72 -2.82
N ALA A 24 1.92 -6.79 -2.80
CA ALA A 24 0.58 -6.97 -3.37
C ALA A 24 0.56 -7.21 -4.88
N VAL A 25 1.58 -6.77 -5.62
CA VAL A 25 1.72 -7.10 -7.06
C VAL A 25 1.92 -8.60 -7.29
N LYS A 26 2.66 -9.27 -6.41
CA LYS A 26 2.88 -10.73 -6.48
C LYS A 26 1.76 -11.51 -5.81
N PHE A 27 1.18 -10.95 -4.76
CA PHE A 27 0.12 -11.57 -3.97
C PHE A 27 -1.10 -10.64 -3.89
N PRO A 28 -1.95 -10.59 -4.93
CA PRO A 28 -3.08 -9.66 -5.00
C PRO A 28 -4.08 -9.79 -3.83
N LEU A 29 -4.14 -10.97 -3.19
CA LEU A 29 -4.97 -11.20 -2.01
C LEU A 29 -4.63 -10.24 -0.84
N ILE A 30 -3.37 -9.77 -0.76
CA ILE A 30 -2.95 -8.79 0.25
C ILE A 30 -3.79 -7.51 0.14
N ILE A 31 -4.18 -7.07 -1.05
CA ILE A 31 -5.00 -5.87 -1.24
C ILE A 31 -6.35 -6.05 -0.54
N ILE A 32 -7.01 -7.18 -0.77
CA ILE A 32 -8.32 -7.48 -0.20
C ILE A 32 -8.22 -7.55 1.32
N LEU A 33 -7.22 -8.27 1.84
CA LEU A 33 -7.01 -8.42 3.28
C LEU A 33 -6.67 -7.09 3.95
N PHE A 34 -5.83 -6.26 3.33
CA PHE A 34 -5.42 -4.97 3.88
C PHE A 34 -6.59 -3.97 3.89
N VAL A 35 -7.34 -3.87 2.80
CA VAL A 35 -8.53 -3.00 2.73
C VAL A 35 -9.59 -3.48 3.72
N ALA A 36 -9.85 -4.79 3.80
CA ALA A 36 -10.79 -5.34 4.77
C ALA A 36 -10.36 -5.05 6.22
N TYR A 37 -9.08 -5.25 6.54
CA TYR A 37 -8.50 -4.93 7.84
C TYR A 37 -8.70 -3.45 8.20
N GLN A 38 -8.33 -2.53 7.30
CA GLN A 38 -8.50 -1.10 7.54
C GLN A 38 -9.99 -0.73 7.66
N SER A 39 -10.86 -1.37 6.89
CA SER A 39 -12.31 -1.12 6.93
C SER A 39 -13.01 -1.63 8.20
N LEU A 40 -12.31 -2.37 9.08
CA LEU A 40 -12.85 -2.72 10.40
C LEU A 40 -12.98 -1.49 11.31
N ASP A 41 -12.18 -0.44 11.08
CA ASP A 41 -12.27 0.83 11.80
C ASP A 41 -12.14 2.02 10.84
N ILE A 42 -13.19 2.23 10.03
CA ILE A 42 -13.25 3.33 9.04
C ILE A 42 -13.22 4.73 9.67
N TYR A 43 -13.44 4.85 10.99
CA TYR A 43 -13.42 6.12 11.71
C TYR A 43 -12.04 6.42 12.31
N GLU A 44 -11.08 5.49 12.14
CA GLU A 44 -9.70 5.70 12.50
C GLU A 44 -9.13 6.88 11.69
N LYS A 45 -8.53 7.83 12.40
CA LYS A 45 -8.12 9.12 11.84
C LYS A 45 -7.02 9.00 10.76
N ASN A 46 -6.27 7.91 10.75
CA ASN A 46 -5.18 7.65 9.83
C ASN A 46 -5.58 6.68 8.71
N TYR A 47 -6.83 6.21 8.65
CA TYR A 47 -7.33 5.27 7.65
C TYR A 47 -6.90 5.64 6.21
N LEU A 48 -7.09 6.91 5.84
CA LEU A 48 -6.68 7.41 4.53
C LEU A 48 -5.17 7.47 4.33
N VAL A 49 -4.42 7.78 5.40
CA VAL A 49 -2.94 7.81 5.38
C VAL A 49 -2.40 6.40 5.17
N ASP A 50 -2.97 5.42 5.88
CA ASP A 50 -2.57 4.02 5.81
C ASP A 50 -2.87 3.40 4.43
N LEU A 51 -4.07 3.68 3.88
CA LEU A 51 -4.41 3.30 2.52
C LEU A 51 -3.46 3.94 1.50
N PHE A 52 -3.14 5.22 1.66
CA PHE A 52 -2.22 5.91 0.77
C PHE A 52 -0.81 5.28 0.81
N GLU A 53 -0.27 4.99 1.99
CA GLU A 53 1.04 4.34 2.15
C GLU A 53 1.08 2.96 1.47
N PHE A 54 0.00 2.18 1.63
CA PHE A 54 -0.15 0.88 0.96
C PHE A 54 -0.21 1.01 -0.57
N PHE A 55 -1.10 1.84 -1.10
CA PHE A 55 -1.26 1.99 -2.54
C PHE A 55 -0.04 2.65 -3.20
N PHE A 56 0.69 3.50 -2.48
CA PHE A 56 1.96 4.04 -2.94
C PHE A 56 3.01 2.94 -3.15
N GLY A 57 3.15 2.01 -2.18
CA GLY A 57 3.99 0.82 -2.33
C GLY A 57 3.54 -0.07 -3.49
N PHE A 58 2.24 -0.32 -3.62
CA PHE A 58 1.69 -1.09 -4.72
C PHE A 58 2.00 -0.48 -6.09
N LEU A 59 1.81 0.83 -6.26
CA LEU A 59 2.10 1.51 -7.51
C LEU A 59 3.59 1.44 -7.88
N ILE A 60 4.49 1.66 -6.91
CA ILE A 60 5.94 1.54 -7.14
C ILE A 60 6.29 0.13 -7.60
N SER A 61 5.78 -0.89 -6.90
CA SER A 61 6.04 -2.29 -7.25
C SER A 61 5.48 -2.64 -8.64
N LEU A 62 4.31 -2.09 -8.99
CA LEU A 62 3.69 -2.32 -10.30
C LEU A 62 4.53 -1.74 -11.43
N ILE A 63 5.06 -0.53 -11.24
CA ILE A 63 5.98 0.12 -12.18
C ILE A 63 7.25 -0.73 -12.35
N ILE A 64 7.89 -1.12 -11.24
CA ILE A 64 9.11 -1.95 -11.26
C ILE A 64 8.85 -3.29 -11.97
N PHE A 65 7.74 -3.94 -11.65
CA PHE A 65 7.35 -5.21 -12.26
C PHE A 65 7.14 -5.05 -13.77
N SER A 66 6.50 -3.96 -14.21
CA SER A 66 6.25 -3.67 -15.63
C SER A 66 7.55 -3.52 -16.43
N TYR A 67 8.56 -2.85 -15.87
CA TYR A 67 9.88 -2.72 -16.52
C TYR A 67 10.71 -4.00 -16.47
N THR A 68 10.58 -4.79 -15.40
CA THR A 68 11.39 -6.00 -15.23
C THR A 68 10.86 -7.20 -16.01
N ASN A 69 9.56 -7.28 -16.30
CA ASN A 69 8.96 -8.41 -16.97
C ASN A 69 9.22 -8.41 -18.50
N PRO A 70 9.98 -9.37 -19.05
CA PRO A 70 10.38 -9.35 -20.47
C PRO A 70 9.20 -9.48 -21.44
N LYS A 71 8.03 -9.96 -21.00
CA LYS A 71 6.80 -10.01 -21.81
C LYS A 71 6.29 -8.64 -22.27
N HIS A 72 6.71 -7.54 -21.63
CA HIS A 72 6.26 -6.18 -21.97
C HIS A 72 7.36 -5.30 -22.58
N ARG A 73 8.55 -5.85 -22.87
CA ARG A 73 9.68 -5.09 -23.46
C ARG A 73 9.70 -5.07 -25.00
N ASN A 74 8.70 -5.67 -25.65
CA ASN A 74 8.62 -5.76 -27.11
C ASN A 74 7.53 -4.83 -27.65
N PHE A 75 7.75 -3.52 -27.55
CA PHE A 75 7.08 -2.52 -28.37
C PHE A 75 8.13 -1.59 -28.96
#